data_AF-A0AAE3VYI0-F1
#
_entry.id   AF-A0AAE3VYI0-F1
#
_cell.length_a   1.000
_cell.length_b   1.000
_cell.length_c   1.000
_cell.angle_alpha   90.00
_cell.angle_beta   90.00
_cell.angle_gamma   90.00
#
_symmetry.space_group_name_H-M   'P 1'
#
loop_
_entity.id
_entity.type
_entity.pdbx_description
1 polymer ?
#
loop_
_entity_poly.entity_id
_entity_poly.type
_entity_poly.pdbx_seq_one_letter_code
_entity_poly.pdbx_strand_id
1 'polypeptide(L)'
;MTLPEELVQELNAAAREDGVPLSRLISSAAEWELRRRIGRQVVAEWQAEQGVFTPEELAAARAEMATADAEALAANRSTAA
;
A
#
# COMPACT_ATOMS: atom_id res chain seq x y z
N MET A 1 4.70 12.53 20.99
CA MET A 1 4.29 13.07 19.68
C MET A 1 2.83 13.46 19.82
N THR A 2 2.46 14.65 19.40
CA THR A 2 1.07 15.13 19.50
C THR A 2 0.54 15.31 18.08
N LEU A 3 -0.62 14.72 17.81
CA LEU A 3 -1.31 14.89 16.53
C LEU A 3 -2.25 16.11 16.63
N PRO A 4 -2.51 16.82 15.51
CA PRO A 4 -3.58 17.80 15.44
C PRO A 4 -4.92 17.17 15.86
N GLU A 5 -5.76 17.92 16.57
CA GLU A 5 -7.03 17.41 17.10
C GLU A 5 -7.96 16.96 15.96
N GLU A 6 -8.00 17.72 14.87
CA GLU A 6 -8.80 17.42 13.68
C GLU A 6 -8.41 16.05 13.10
N LEU A 7 -7.11 15.76 13.03
CA LEU A 7 -6.61 14.46 12.55
C LEU A 7 -6.97 13.32 13.52
N VAL A 8 -6.93 13.57 14.84
CA VAL A 8 -7.36 12.57 15.82
C VAL A 8 -8.84 12.24 15.65
N GLN A 9 -9.68 13.24 15.36
CA GLN A 9 -11.12 13.03 15.11
C GLN A 9 -11.35 12.22 13.83
N GLU A 10 -10.67 12.55 12.73
CA GLU A 10 -10.74 11.80 11.47
C GLU A 10 -10.29 10.35 11.64
N LEU A 11 -9.17 10.11 12.32
CA LEU A 11 -8.67 8.75 12.57
C LEU A 11 -9.60 7.96 13.50
N ASN A 12 -10.23 8.60 14.48
CA ASN A 12 -11.22 7.95 15.32
C ASN A 12 -12.48 7.57 14.53
N ALA A 13 -12.91 8.40 13.58
CA ALA A 13 -14.04 8.07 12.71
C ALA A 13 -13.71 6.84 11.84
N ALA A 14 -12.58 6.87 11.14
CA ALA A 14 -12.12 5.75 10.30
C ALA A 14 -11.97 4.45 11.11
N ALA A 15 -11.36 4.50 12.29
CA ALA A 15 -11.19 3.31 13.14
C ALA A 15 -12.55 2.72 13.56
N ARG A 16 -13.56 3.55 13.83
CA ARG A 16 -14.92 3.08 14.14
C ARG A 16 -15.60 2.45 12.93
N GLU A 17 -15.47 3.05 11.75
CA GLU A 17 -16.01 2.50 10.50
C GLU A 17 -15.40 1.12 10.20
N ASP A 18 -14.10 0.97 10.43
CA ASP A 18 -13.36 -0.30 10.26
C ASP A 18 -13.59 -1.30 11.42
N GLY A 19 -14.28 -0.89 12.49
CA GLY A 19 -14.52 -1.73 13.67
C GLY A 19 -13.25 -2.08 14.46
N VAL A 20 -12.20 -1.24 14.38
CA VAL A 20 -10.91 -1.48 15.04
C VAL A 20 -10.57 -0.38 16.06
N PRO A 21 -9.76 -0.66 17.10
CA PRO A 21 -9.25 0.39 17.98
C PRO A 21 -8.34 1.39 17.23
N LEU A 22 -8.39 2.68 17.59
CA LEU A 22 -7.53 3.72 17.02
C LEU A 22 -6.04 3.36 17.05
N SER A 23 -5.56 2.77 18.16
CA SER A 23 -4.17 2.32 18.29
C SER A 23 -3.80 1.27 17.24
N ARG A 24 -4.72 0.35 16.91
CA ARG A 24 -4.50 -0.66 15.86
C ARG A 24 -4.40 0.00 14.49
N LEU A 25 -5.30 0.92 14.16
CA LEU A 25 -5.25 1.67 12.90
C LEU A 25 -3.90 2.41 12.74
N ILE A 26 -3.47 3.13 13.79
CA ILE A 26 -2.20 3.85 13.80
C ILE A 26 -1.01 2.90 13.66
N SER A 27 -0.98 1.82 14.43
CA SER A 27 0.10 0.84 14.37
C SER A 27 0.19 0.17 12.99
N SER A 28 -0.94 -0.18 12.39
CA SER A 28 -0.97 -0.73 11.03
C SER A 28 -0.48 0.29 10.00
N ALA A 29 -0.91 1.55 10.09
CA ALA A 29 -0.41 2.61 9.20
C ALA A 29 1.11 2.80 9.34
N ALA A 30 1.63 2.76 10.58
CA ALA A 30 3.06 2.84 10.85
C ALA A 30 3.82 1.64 10.27
N GLU A 31 3.31 0.42 10.44
CA GLU A 31 3.89 -0.79 9.85
C GLU A 31 3.94 -0.71 8.32
N TRP A 32 2.85 -0.26 7.69
CA TRP A 32 2.80 -0.05 6.24
C TRP A 32 3.83 0.96 5.75
N GLU A 33 4.00 2.09 6.45
CA GLU A 33 5.00 3.08 6.10
C GLU A 33 6.44 2.55 6.28
N LEU A 34 6.70 1.80 7.35
CA LEU A 34 8.00 1.15 7.56
C LEU A 34 8.32 0.14 6.46
N ARG A 35 7.37 -0.74 6.13
CA ARG A 35 7.53 -1.71 5.03
C ARG A 35 7.79 -1.01 3.71
N ARG A 36 7.11 0.11 3.45
CA ARG A 36 7.30 0.91 2.24
C ARG A 36 8.69 1.56 2.18
N ARG A 37 9.18 2.08 3.31
CA ARG A 37 10.54 2.65 3.41
C ARG A 37 11.61 1.60 3.15
N ILE A 38 11.51 0.46 3.82
CA ILE A 38 12.45 -0.65 3.65
C ILE A 38 12.40 -1.16 2.20
N GLY A 39 11.20 -1.37 1.65
CA GLY A 39 11.06 -1.83 0.26
C GLY A 39 11.70 -0.88 -0.75
N ARG A 40 11.52 0.44 -0.58
CA ARG A 40 12.19 1.44 -1.43
C ARG A 40 13.71 1.39 -1.32
N GLN A 41 14.23 1.18 -0.11
CA GLN A 41 15.67 1.05 0.09
C GLN A 41 16.22 -0.18 -0.63
N VAL A 42 15.56 -1.34 -0.47
CA VAL A 42 15.96 -2.59 -1.16
C VAL A 42 15.95 -2.42 -2.68
N VAL A 43 14.92 -1.78 -3.24
CA VAL A 43 14.88 -1.50 -4.69
C VAL A 43 16.03 -0.60 -5.12
N ALA A 44 16.35 0.44 -4.33
CA ALA A 44 17.46 1.34 -4.63
C ALA A 44 18.82 0.62 -4.58
N GLU A 45 19.03 -0.26 -3.60
CA GLU A 45 20.23 -1.11 -3.49
C GLU A 45 20.36 -2.01 -4.72
N TRP A 46 19.29 -2.68 -5.12
CA TRP A 46 19.28 -3.52 -6.32
C TRP A 46 19.56 -2.72 -7.60
N GLN A 47 18.98 -1.52 -7.76
CA GLN A 47 19.21 -0.67 -8.93
C GLN A 47 20.65 -0.15 -9.01
N ALA A 48 21.32 0.03 -7.86
CA ALA A 48 22.73 0.38 -7.85
C ALA A 48 23.61 -0.74 -8.43
N GLU A 49 23.18 -2.00 -8.30
CA GLU A 49 23.90 -3.17 -8.83
C GLU A 49 23.50 -3.51 -10.27
N GLN A 50 22.23 -3.39 -10.63
CA GLN A 50 21.67 -3.88 -11.89
C GLN A 50 21.31 -2.79 -12.90
N GLY A 51 21.32 -1.52 -12.49
CA GLY A 51 20.84 -0.39 -13.28
C GLY A 51 19.39 -0.03 -12.96
N VAL A 52 19.02 1.20 -13.32
CA VAL A 52 17.66 1.73 -13.12
C VAL A 52 16.75 1.22 -14.21
N PHE A 53 15.50 0.89 -13.85
CA PHE A 53 14.47 0.51 -14.83
C PHE A 53 14.20 1.65 -15.80
N THR A 54 14.08 1.30 -17.07
CA THR A 54 13.65 2.23 -18.12
C THR A 54 12.15 2.56 -17.97
N PRO A 55 11.69 3.72 -18.46
CA PRO A 55 10.28 4.06 -18.49
C PRO A 55 9.41 3.02 -19.22
N GLU A 56 9.94 2.42 -20.29
CA GLU A 56 9.27 1.40 -21.10
C GLU A 56 9.08 0.10 -20.31
N GLU A 57 10.10 -0.36 -19.59
CA GLU A 57 10.02 -1.53 -18.71
C GLU A 57 9.02 -1.30 -17.58
N LEU A 58 9.03 -0.12 -16.97
CA LEU A 58 8.06 0.24 -15.92
C LEU A 58 6.63 0.30 -16.46
N ALA A 59 6.43 0.77 -17.69
CA ALA A 59 5.12 0.80 -18.33
C ALA A 59 4.61 -0.62 -18.62
N ALA A 60 5.47 -1.50 -19.14
CA ALA A 60 5.13 -2.91 -19.39
C ALA A 60 4.75 -3.63 -18.09
N ALA A 61 5.56 -3.48 -17.03
CA ALA A 61 5.29 -4.09 -15.73
C ALA A 61 3.96 -3.60 -15.12
N ARG A 62 3.64 -2.30 -15.25
CA ARG A 62 2.35 -1.76 -14.77
C ARG A 62 1.16 -2.31 -15.56
N ALA A 63 1.30 -2.52 -16.86
CA ALA A 63 0.25 -3.11 -17.68
C ALA A 63 -0.01 -4.58 -17.31
N GLU A 64 1.06 -5.33 -17.02
CA GLU A 64 0.97 -6.70 -16.52
C GLU A 64 0.24 -6.75 -15.17
N MET A 65 0.66 -5.90 -14.21
CA MET A 65 -0.01 -5.80 -12.90
C MET A 65 -1.49 -5.44 -13.03
N ALA A 66 -1.84 -4.47 -13.88
CA ALA A 66 -3.23 -4.07 -14.08
C ALA A 66 -4.09 -5.21 -14.66
N THR A 67 -3.49 -6.06 -15.50
CA THR A 67 -4.16 -7.25 -16.04
C THR A 67 -4.41 -8.27 -14.93
N ALA A 68 -3.39 -8.58 -14.13
CA ALA A 68 -3.52 -9.50 -12.99
C ALA A 68 -4.55 -9.01 -11.96
N ASP A 69 -4.58 -7.71 -11.67
CA ASP A 69 -5.57 -7.10 -10.77
C ASP A 69 -7.00 -7.26 -11.32
N ALA A 70 -7.19 -7.01 -12.63
CA ALA A 70 -8.49 -7.17 -13.29
C ALA A 70 -8.98 -8.63 -13.22
N GLU A 71 -8.07 -9.60 -13.43
CA GLU A 71 -8.36 -11.03 -13.32
C GLU A 71 -8.74 -11.42 -11.88
N ALA A 72 -7.97 -10.96 -10.88
CA ALA A 72 -8.25 -11.22 -9.47
C ALA A 72 -9.63 -10.65 -9.05
N LEU A 73 -9.96 -9.43 -9.50
CA LEU A 73 -11.26 -8.81 -9.25
C LEU A 73 -12.42 -9.54 -9.95
N ALA A 74 -12.20 -10.07 -11.16
CA ALA A 74 -13.19 -10.88 -11.85
C ALA A 74 -13.44 -12.21 -11.13
N ALA A 75 -12.37 -12.89 -10.70
CA ALA A 75 -12.47 -14.12 -9.93
C ALA A 75 -13.23 -13.93 -8.62
N ASN A 76 -12.91 -12.88 -7.86
CA ASN A 76 -13.56 -12.61 -6.57
C ASN A 76 -15.07 -12.36 -6.72
N ARG A 77 -15.49 -11.65 -7.78
CA ARG A 77 -16.92 -11.45 -8.11
C ARG A 77 -17.65 -12.75 -8.46
N SER A 78 -16.97 -13.69 -9.12
CA SER A 78 -17.56 -14.99 -9.46
C SER A 78 -17.80 -15.89 -8.25
N THR A 79 -16.99 -15.75 -7.18
CA THR A 79 -17.16 -16.49 -5.92
C THR A 79 -18.22 -15.91 -4.99
N ALA A 80 -18.60 -14.64 -5.18
CA ALA A 80 -19.60 -13.95 -4.36
C ALA A 80 -21.04 -14.06 -4.90
N ALA A 81 -21.22 -14.67 -6.07
CA ALA A 81 -22.51 -14.91 -6.74
C ALA A 81 -22.93 -16.38 -6.59
#